data_AF-A0A2E4M8U9-F1
#
_entry.id   AF-A0A2E4M8U9-F1
#
_cell.length_a   1.000
_cell.length_b   1.000
_cell.length_c   1.000
_cell.angle_alpha   90.00
_cell.angle_beta   90.00
_cell.angle_gamma   90.00
#
_symmetry.space_group_name_H-M   'P 1'
#
loop_
_entity.id
_entity.type
_entity.pdbx_description
1 polymer ?
#
loop_
_entity_poly.entity_id
_entity_poly.type
_entity_poly.pdbx_seq_one_letter_code
_entity_poly.pdbx_strand_id
1 'polypeptide(L)'
;MKSLCIALLLAVSVTITVPYVLQSQVVEVALSTKQITVFANNAASATAKAAADNPGWTVLSVKKVNKDPKSRAYRVSMKKK
;
A
#
# COMPACT_ATOMS: atom_id res chain seq x y z
N MET A 1 19.70 58.14 0.40
CA MET A 1 18.76 58.58 -0.65
C MET A 1 18.62 57.46 -1.68
N LYS A 2 17.38 57.00 -1.95
CA LYS A 2 16.93 56.24 -3.15
C LYS A 2 17.49 54.79 -3.22
N SER A 3 16.77 53.70 -3.48
CA SER A 3 15.42 53.37 -3.97
C SER A 3 15.06 51.99 -3.37
N LEU A 4 13.85 51.75 -2.85
CA LEU A 4 12.67 51.24 -3.56
C LEU A 4 12.96 50.06 -4.52
N CYS A 5 12.47 48.86 -4.17
CA CYS A 5 11.90 47.88 -5.11
C CYS A 5 11.15 46.79 -4.31
N ILE A 6 9.85 47.03 -4.11
CA ILE A 6 8.87 46.06 -3.65
C ILE A 6 8.62 45.08 -4.81
N ALA A 7 9.04 43.82 -4.68
CA ALA A 7 8.73 42.78 -5.64
C ALA A 7 7.47 42.03 -5.22
N LEU A 8 6.43 42.26 -6.01
CA LEU A 8 5.06 41.78 -5.95
C LEU A 8 4.96 40.24 -5.90
N LEU A 9 4.38 39.73 -4.81
CA LEU A 9 3.91 38.34 -4.68
C LEU A 9 2.64 38.15 -5.52
N LEU A 10 2.71 37.33 -6.57
CA LEU A 10 1.54 36.79 -7.28
C LEU A 10 1.62 35.26 -7.26
N ALA A 11 1.20 34.67 -6.15
CA ALA A 11 0.91 33.25 -6.08
C ALA A 11 -0.55 33.04 -6.51
N VAL A 12 -0.76 32.69 -7.77
CA VAL A 12 -2.07 32.28 -8.28
C VAL A 12 -2.36 30.88 -7.73
N SER A 13 -3.18 30.79 -6.69
CA SER A 13 -3.71 29.51 -6.19
C SER A 13 -4.89 29.10 -7.07
N VAL A 14 -4.67 28.19 -8.03
CA VAL A 14 -5.75 27.53 -8.76
C VAL A 14 -6.35 26.47 -7.83
N THR A 15 -7.50 26.75 -7.25
CA THR A 15 -8.32 25.77 -6.53
C THR A 15 -9.04 24.87 -7.53
N ILE A 16 -8.49 23.68 -7.77
CA ILE A 16 -9.20 22.63 -8.50
C ILE A 16 -10.15 21.95 -7.49
N THR A 17 -11.43 22.28 -7.57
CA THR A 17 -12.50 21.54 -6.87
C THR A 17 -12.72 20.21 -7.58
N VAL A 18 -12.14 19.13 -7.05
CA VAL A 18 -12.42 17.77 -7.50
C VAL A 18 -13.72 17.30 -6.83
N PRO A 19 -14.72 16.79 -7.58
CA PRO A 19 -15.96 16.32 -7.00
C PRO A 19 -15.70 15.13 -6.07
N TYR A 20 -16.13 15.29 -4.82
CA TYR A 20 -16.15 14.28 -3.77
C TYR A 20 -16.97 13.08 -4.25
N VAL A 21 -16.29 12.00 -4.63
CA VAL A 21 -16.92 10.71 -4.86
C VAL A 21 -17.28 10.16 -3.49
N LEU A 22 -18.58 9.96 -3.27
CA LEU A 22 -19.16 9.25 -2.12
C LEU A 22 -18.46 7.89 -1.95
N GLN A 23 -17.43 7.89 -1.12
CA GLN A 23 -16.76 6.68 -0.68
C GLN A 23 -17.74 5.99 0.27
N SER A 24 -18.39 4.93 -0.23
CA SER A 24 -19.16 4.01 0.59
C SER A 24 -18.37 3.76 1.87
N GLN A 25 -18.95 4.10 3.02
CA GLN A 25 -18.37 3.81 4.33
C GLN A 25 -18.35 2.29 4.49
N VAL A 26 -17.31 1.67 3.93
CA VAL A 26 -16.87 0.36 4.37
C VAL A 26 -16.55 0.57 5.83
N VAL A 27 -17.36 -0.02 6.70
CA VAL A 27 -17.03 -0.19 8.10
C VAL A 27 -15.74 -0.99 8.12
N GLU A 28 -14.62 -0.28 8.11
CA GLU A 28 -13.30 -0.84 8.27
C GLU A 28 -13.21 -1.24 9.74
N VAL A 29 -13.83 -2.37 10.07
CA VAL A 29 -13.38 -3.18 11.19
C VAL A 29 -11.89 -3.31 10.93
N ALA A 30 -11.07 -2.67 11.77
CA ALA A 30 -9.62 -2.75 11.69
C ALA A 30 -9.20 -4.18 12.04
N LEU A 31 -9.55 -5.12 11.18
CA LEU A 31 -8.96 -6.44 11.10
C LEU A 31 -7.48 -6.13 10.89
N SER A 32 -6.66 -6.38 11.89
CA SER A 32 -5.23 -6.14 11.80
C SER A 32 -4.71 -6.96 10.61
N THR A 33 -4.56 -6.29 9.47
CA THR A 33 -4.04 -6.88 8.25
C THR A 33 -2.61 -6.44 8.08
N LYS A 34 -1.78 -7.34 7.56
CA LYS A 34 -0.40 -7.02 7.21
C LYS A 34 -0.03 -7.65 5.89
N GLN A 35 0.96 -7.07 5.23
CA GLN A 35 1.56 -7.63 4.04
C GLN A 35 3.01 -7.93 4.31
N ILE A 36 3.45 -9.13 3.94
CA ILE A 36 4.85 -9.54 4.02
C ILE A 36 5.33 -9.97 2.64
N THR A 37 6.64 -9.90 2.40
CA THR A 37 7.25 -10.45 1.20
C THR A 37 7.98 -11.74 1.56
N VAL A 38 7.64 -12.82 0.88
CA VAL A 38 8.23 -14.15 1.07
C VAL A 38 8.93 -14.57 -0.20
N PHE A 39 10.16 -15.05 -0.06
CA PHE A 39 10.92 -15.64 -1.17
C PHE A 39 10.69 -17.15 -1.20
N ALA A 40 10.04 -17.65 -2.27
CA ALA A 40 9.66 -19.05 -2.43
C ALA A 40 9.67 -19.49 -3.91
N ASN A 41 9.63 -20.79 -4.16
CA ASN A 41 9.64 -21.34 -5.54
C ASN A 41 8.27 -21.18 -6.23
N ASN A 42 7.18 -21.20 -5.47
CA ASN A 42 5.82 -21.06 -5.96
C ASN A 42 4.92 -20.44 -4.87
N ALA A 43 3.69 -20.10 -5.23
CA ALA A 43 2.72 -19.47 -4.32
C ALA A 43 2.37 -20.38 -3.13
N ALA A 44 2.27 -21.70 -3.31
CA ALA A 44 1.95 -22.63 -2.22
C ALA A 44 3.05 -22.65 -1.16
N SER A 45 4.31 -22.70 -1.57
CA SER A 45 5.46 -22.59 -0.66
C SER A 45 5.52 -21.24 0.03
N ALA A 46 5.13 -20.15 -0.65
CA ALA A 46 5.04 -18.82 -0.04
C ALA A 46 3.95 -18.77 1.04
N THR A 47 2.78 -19.38 0.80
CA THR A 47 1.70 -19.53 1.79
C THR A 47 2.19 -20.30 3.02
N ALA A 48 2.80 -21.47 2.81
CA ALA A 48 3.27 -22.32 3.90
C ALA A 48 4.32 -21.60 4.76
N LYS A 49 5.29 -20.94 4.13
CA LYS A 49 6.34 -20.18 4.82
C LYS A 49 5.77 -18.97 5.56
N ALA A 50 4.87 -18.20 4.94
CA ALA A 50 4.18 -17.09 5.59
C ALA A 50 3.40 -17.53 6.83
N ALA A 51 2.69 -18.67 6.75
CA ALA A 51 1.92 -19.20 7.87
C ALA A 51 2.81 -19.73 9.00
N ALA A 52 3.93 -20.39 8.67
CA ALA A 52 4.89 -20.89 9.65
C ALA A 52 5.59 -19.74 10.40
N ASP A 53 6.01 -18.70 9.68
CA ASP A 53 6.73 -17.55 10.24
C ASP A 53 5.82 -16.59 11.03
N ASN A 54 4.49 -16.75 10.92
CA ASN A 54 3.50 -15.84 11.53
C ASN A 54 2.38 -16.63 12.23
N PRO A 55 2.68 -17.34 13.33
CA PRO A 55 1.66 -18.01 14.12
C PRO A 55 0.61 -17.01 14.62
N GLY A 56 -0.66 -17.41 14.63
CA GLY A 56 -1.78 -16.52 15.00
C GLY A 56 -2.26 -15.60 13.87
N TRP A 57 -1.70 -15.72 12.67
CA TRP A 57 -2.17 -15.03 11.46
C TRP A 57 -2.72 -16.02 10.44
N THR A 58 -3.66 -15.56 9.62
CA THR A 58 -4.29 -16.31 8.53
C THR A 58 -3.95 -15.64 7.22
N VAL A 59 -3.43 -16.42 6.26
CA VAL A 59 -3.15 -15.94 4.90
C VAL A 59 -4.48 -15.67 4.19
N LEU A 60 -4.60 -14.48 3.61
CA LEU A 60 -5.75 -14.05 2.81
C LEU A 60 -5.48 -14.17 1.31
N SER A 61 -4.28 -13.76 0.86
CA SER A 61 -3.92 -13.83 -0.54
C SER A 61 -2.41 -13.89 -0.72
N VAL A 62 -1.98 -14.47 -1.84
CA VAL A 62 -0.58 -14.54 -2.27
C VAL A 62 -0.49 -14.08 -3.71
N LYS A 63 0.35 -13.09 -3.99
CA LYS A 63 0.57 -12.55 -5.34
C LYS A 63 2.06 -12.49 -5.63
N LYS A 64 2.47 -12.85 -6.85
CA LYS A 64 3.86 -12.64 -7.28
C LYS A 64 4.14 -11.13 -7.33
N VAL A 65 5.27 -10.70 -6.77
CA VAL A 65 5.59 -9.25 -6.65
C VAL A 65 5.79 -8.61 -8.02
N ASN A 66 6.29 -9.36 -8.98
CA ASN A 66 6.48 -8.91 -10.35
C ASN A 66 6.13 -10.05 -11.33
N LYS A 67 6.07 -9.72 -12.62
CA LYS A 67 5.78 -10.67 -13.70
C LYS A 67 7.02 -11.43 -14.19
N ASP A 68 8.20 -11.18 -13.61
CA ASP A 68 9.42 -11.87 -14.01
C ASP A 68 9.29 -13.36 -13.62
N PRO A 69 9.40 -14.31 -14.57
CA PRO A 69 9.36 -15.74 -14.27
C PRO A 69 10.44 -16.15 -13.26
N LYS A 70 11.62 -15.52 -13.28
CA LYS A 70 12.74 -15.82 -12.37
C LYS A 70 12.57 -15.27 -10.96
N SER A 71 11.66 -14.31 -10.77
CA SER A 71 11.39 -13.76 -9.45
C SER A 71 10.81 -14.80 -8.52
N ARG A 72 11.37 -14.88 -7.32
CA ARG A 72 10.92 -15.75 -6.23
C ARG A 72 10.13 -14.99 -5.18
N ALA A 73 9.90 -13.69 -5.38
CA ALA A 73 9.24 -12.83 -4.41
C ALA A 73 7.71 -12.91 -4.54
N TYR A 74 7.05 -13.25 -3.44
CA TYR A 74 5.60 -13.28 -3.31
C TYR A 74 5.18 -12.32 -2.19
N ARG A 75 4.19 -11.48 -2.48
CA ARG A 75 3.50 -10.68 -1.48
C ARG A 75 2.37 -11.50 -0.87
N VAL A 76 2.38 -11.64 0.43
CA VAL A 76 1.39 -12.38 1.20
C VAL A 76 0.63 -11.41 2.08
N SER A 77 -0.67 -11.29 1.86
CA SER A 77 -1.58 -10.54 2.73
C SER A 77 -2.11 -11.48 3.80
N MET A 78 -2.07 -11.05 5.05
CA MET A 78 -2.52 -11.83 6.19
C MET A 78 -3.44 -10.99 7.07
N LYS A 79 -4.35 -11.65 7.80
CA LYS A 79 -5.09 -11.06 8.92
C LYS A 79 -4.75 -11.77 10.21
N LYS A 80 -4.81 -11.07 11.33
CA LYS A 80 -4.79 -11.73 12.64
C LYS A 80 -6.02 -12.65 12.75
N LYS A 81 -5.83 -13.85 13.31
CA LYS A 81 -6.92 -14.79 13.62
C LYS A 81 -7.89 -14.19 14.62
#